data_AF-T1PL22-F1
#
_entry.id   AF-T1PL22-F1
#
_cell.length_a   1.000
_cell.length_b   1.000
_cell.length_c   1.000
_cell.angle_alpha   90.00
_cell.angle_beta   90.00
_cell.angle_gamma   90.00
#
_symmetry.space_group_name_H-M   'P 1'
#
loop_
_entity.id
_entity.type
_entity.pdbx_description
1 polymer ?
#
loop_
_entity_poly.entity_id
_entity_poly.type
_entity_poly.pdbx_seq_one_letter_code
_entity_poly.pdbx_strand_id
1 'polypeptide(L)'
;MLIMEYAMRGRLLSLLRAARNATNILPASVPGGRSLAPLSPRTLAGFCLDIARGMEYIAEKRIVHRDLAARNVLLDHNGVCKICDFGMSIDLDAERKRKELEKNCANEIMRSNLNKFKFDFGGKFIMNHWTAAGGNGGSPHKDGGCSEKKGQDTIGKRPALPIRWMAPESLQYNCFSTETDIWAFGIVLWEIATLGSTPYSHLTGREVIRRVPQGLRPDLPKEGRHEFYNLMSRCWHKDPQMRPSFTQCRLEINRSLHKWVDDDSAASDYMDVSGFSEDLEQGMVYFNHRISEFECEI
;
A
#
# COMPACT_ATOMS: atom_id res chain seq x y z
N MET A 1 -7.43 17.38 -14.02
CA MET A 1 -7.27 16.10 -14.75
C MET A 1 -5.80 15.75 -14.74
N LEU A 2 -5.44 14.59 -14.20
CA LEU A 2 -4.08 14.05 -14.30
C LEU A 2 -4.06 13.05 -15.46
N ILE A 3 -3.10 13.18 -16.37
CA ILE A 3 -2.91 12.25 -17.50
C ILE A 3 -1.73 11.34 -17.12
N MET A 4 -1.95 10.03 -17.20
CA MET A 4 -0.97 9.01 -16.84
C MET A 4 -0.87 7.96 -17.96
N GLU A 5 0.21 7.19 -17.95
CA GLU A 5 0.37 6.04 -18.85
C GLU A 5 -0.78 5.04 -18.66
N TYR A 6 -1.33 4.53 -19.77
CA TYR A 6 -2.39 3.54 -19.75
C TYR A 6 -1.81 2.12 -19.67
N ALA A 7 -2.17 1.39 -18.62
CA ALA A 7 -1.78 0.01 -18.41
C ALA A 7 -2.89 -0.94 -18.92
N MET A 8 -2.76 -1.37 -20.18
CA MET A 8 -3.80 -2.07 -20.95
C MET A 8 -4.35 -3.35 -20.31
N ARG A 9 -3.57 -4.00 -19.46
CA ARG A 9 -3.96 -5.28 -18.85
C ARG A 9 -4.70 -5.09 -17.53
N GLY A 10 -4.70 -3.89 -16.95
CA GLY A 10 -5.36 -3.60 -15.69
C GLY A 10 -4.58 -4.08 -14.46
N ARG A 11 -5.27 -4.42 -13.38
CA ARG A 11 -4.67 -4.67 -12.05
C ARG A 11 -4.15 -6.09 -11.91
N LEU A 12 -3.02 -6.21 -11.22
CA LEU A 12 -2.43 -7.50 -10.86
C LEU A 12 -3.37 -8.33 -9.97
N LEU A 13 -4.06 -7.71 -9.00
CA LEU A 13 -4.99 -8.45 -8.14
C LEU A 13 -6.10 -9.15 -8.94
N SER A 14 -6.61 -8.50 -9.98
CA SER A 14 -7.66 -9.04 -10.84
C SER A 14 -7.15 -10.24 -11.63
N LEU A 15 -5.94 -10.16 -12.18
CA LEU A 15 -5.26 -11.29 -12.84
C LEU A 15 -5.08 -12.48 -11.91
N LEU A 16 -4.53 -12.23 -10.71
CA LEU A 16 -4.27 -13.30 -9.73
C LEU A 16 -5.56 -14.02 -9.34
N ARG A 17 -6.64 -13.28 -9.11
CA ARG A 17 -7.94 -13.88 -8.76
C ARG A 17 -8.57 -14.65 -9.92
N ALA A 18 -8.45 -14.15 -11.15
CA ALA A 18 -8.90 -14.85 -12.34
C ALA A 18 -8.15 -16.19 -12.51
N ALA A 19 -6.83 -16.17 -12.31
CA ALA A 19 -6.02 -17.38 -12.29
C ALA A 19 -6.50 -18.36 -11.21
N ARG A 20 -6.68 -17.92 -9.97
CA ARG A 20 -7.17 -18.78 -8.88
C ARG A 20 -8.52 -19.43 -9.18
N ASN A 21 -9.43 -18.69 -9.83
CA ASN A 21 -10.75 -19.22 -10.20
C ASN A 21 -10.62 -20.30 -11.28
N ALA A 22 -9.71 -20.15 -12.24
CA ALA A 22 -9.44 -21.18 -13.24
C ALA A 22 -8.92 -22.47 -12.59
N THR A 23 -8.10 -22.39 -11.54
CA THR A 23 -7.62 -23.56 -10.78
C THR A 23 -8.74 -24.36 -10.13
N ASN A 24 -9.82 -23.68 -9.70
CA ASN A 24 -10.96 -24.33 -9.04
C ASN A 24 -11.93 -25.03 -10.02
N ILE A 25 -11.88 -24.67 -11.30
CA ILE A 25 -12.77 -25.22 -12.35
C ILE A 25 -12.15 -26.48 -12.98
N LEU A 26 -10.82 -26.60 -12.97
CA LEU A 26 -10.11 -27.74 -13.53
C LEU A 26 -10.07 -28.91 -12.52
N PRO A 27 -10.27 -30.18 -12.96
CA PRO A 27 -10.18 -31.33 -12.07
C PRO A 27 -8.78 -31.41 -11.45
N ALA A 28 -8.71 -31.70 -10.15
CA ALA A 28 -7.47 -31.75 -9.36
C ALA A 28 -6.41 -32.73 -9.90
N SER A 29 -6.78 -33.60 -10.85
CA SER A 29 -5.89 -34.56 -11.48
C SER A 29 -6.40 -34.94 -12.87
N VAL A 30 -5.65 -34.58 -13.91
CA VAL A 30 -5.73 -35.23 -15.22
C VAL A 30 -4.97 -36.57 -15.10
N PRO A 31 -5.37 -37.67 -15.77
CA PRO A 31 -4.55 -38.89 -15.83
C PRO A 31 -3.13 -38.54 -16.29
N GLY A 32 -2.14 -38.68 -15.40
CA GLY A 32 -0.77 -38.18 -15.60
C GLY A 32 -0.21 -37.33 -14.46
N GLY A 33 -0.97 -37.03 -13.41
CA GLY A 33 -0.46 -36.44 -12.16
C GLY A 33 -0.03 -34.97 -12.25
N ARG A 34 -0.49 -34.23 -13.26
CA ARG A 34 -0.12 -32.83 -13.48
C ARG A 34 -1.08 -31.88 -12.76
N SER A 35 -0.55 -30.99 -11.94
CA SER A 35 -1.27 -29.85 -11.35
C SER A 35 -1.28 -28.69 -12.35
N LEU A 36 -2.46 -28.30 -12.84
CA LEU A 36 -2.64 -27.17 -13.76
C LEU A 36 -2.69 -25.86 -12.96
N ALA A 37 -1.53 -25.44 -12.43
CA ALA A 37 -1.40 -24.08 -11.92
C ALA A 37 -1.52 -23.12 -13.11
N PRO A 38 -2.44 -22.14 -13.09
CA PRO A 38 -2.72 -21.33 -14.27
C PRO A 38 -1.62 -20.33 -14.59
N LEU A 39 -0.82 -19.90 -13.62
CA LEU A 39 0.32 -19.03 -13.84
C LEU A 39 1.60 -19.77 -13.52
N SER A 40 2.60 -19.64 -14.40
CA SER A 40 3.90 -20.27 -14.18
C SER A 40 4.63 -19.63 -13.00
N PRO A 41 5.46 -20.37 -12.24
CA PRO A 41 6.30 -19.80 -11.19
C PRO A 41 7.21 -18.70 -11.72
N ARG A 42 7.71 -18.87 -12.95
CA ARG A 42 8.52 -17.87 -13.64
C ARG A 42 7.76 -16.57 -13.82
N THR A 43 6.50 -16.64 -14.24
CA THR A 43 5.61 -15.48 -14.37
C THR A 43 5.37 -14.81 -13.02
N LEU A 44 5.02 -15.58 -11.98
CA LEU A 44 4.80 -15.05 -10.63
C LEU A 44 6.06 -14.37 -10.06
N ALA A 45 7.23 -15.00 -10.25
CA ALA A 45 8.52 -14.44 -9.85
C ALA A 45 8.90 -13.20 -10.69
N GLY A 46 8.50 -13.14 -11.95
CA GLY A 46 8.60 -11.94 -12.80
C GLY A 46 7.83 -10.76 -12.21
N PHE A 47 6.58 -10.97 -11.80
CA PHE A 47 5.79 -9.93 -11.12
C PHE A 47 6.46 -9.45 -9.83
N CYS A 48 6.95 -10.37 -9.00
CA CYS A 48 7.70 -10.03 -7.80
C CYS A 48 8.95 -9.18 -8.11
N LEU A 49 9.66 -9.50 -9.19
CA LEU A 49 10.88 -8.80 -9.60
C LEU A 49 10.58 -7.37 -10.07
N ASP A 50 9.55 -7.19 -10.90
CA ASP A 50 9.16 -5.88 -11.42
C ASP A 50 8.69 -4.95 -10.29
N ILE A 51 7.90 -5.48 -9.35
CA ILE A 51 7.46 -4.73 -8.16
C ILE A 51 8.67 -4.36 -7.28
N ALA A 52 9.62 -5.27 -7.08
CA ALA A 52 10.83 -5.00 -6.31
C ALA A 52 11.69 -3.90 -6.95
N ARG A 53 11.82 -3.89 -8.29
CA ARG A 53 12.51 -2.83 -9.05
C ARG A 53 11.81 -1.49 -8.89
N GLY A 54 10.48 -1.46 -9.04
CA GLY A 54 9.69 -0.23 -8.87
C GLY A 54 9.85 0.35 -7.47
N MET A 55 9.76 -0.50 -6.44
CA MET A 55 9.90 -0.05 -5.05
C MET A 55 11.34 0.30 -4.65
N GLU A 56 12.36 -0.35 -5.23
CA GLU A 56 13.76 0.07 -5.10
C GLU A 56 13.94 1.51 -5.59
N TYR A 57 13.40 1.82 -6.78
CA TYR A 57 13.44 3.17 -7.34
C TYR A 57 12.68 4.19 -6.47
N ILE A 58 11.46 3.86 -6.04
CA ILE A 58 10.64 4.73 -5.17
C ILE A 58 11.38 5.04 -3.85
N ALA A 59 11.99 4.02 -3.25
CA ALA A 59 12.79 4.18 -2.03
C ALA A 59 14.04 5.04 -2.25
N GLU A 60 14.72 4.90 -3.40
CA GLU A 60 15.85 5.76 -3.80
C GLU A 60 15.44 7.22 -3.91
N LYS A 61 14.22 7.49 -4.41
CA LYS A 61 13.62 8.84 -4.45
C LYS A 61 13.13 9.34 -3.08
N ARG A 62 13.37 8.59 -2.01
CA ARG A 62 12.98 8.91 -0.63
C ARG A 62 11.46 9.12 -0.50
N ILE A 63 10.70 8.38 -1.31
CA ILE A 63 9.23 8.33 -1.26
C ILE A 63 8.82 7.08 -0.48
N VAL A 64 7.81 7.22 0.38
CA VAL A 64 7.12 6.09 1.02
C VAL A 64 5.73 5.99 0.42
N HIS A 65 5.40 4.84 -0.16
CA HIS A 65 4.14 4.58 -0.87
C HIS A 65 2.94 4.51 0.07
N ARG A 66 3.08 3.84 1.22
CA ARG A 66 2.06 3.70 2.29
C ARG A 66 0.79 2.93 1.93
N ASP A 67 0.54 2.69 0.64
CA ASP A 67 -0.52 1.80 0.18
C ASP A 67 -0.06 0.78 -0.88
N LEU A 68 1.10 0.16 -0.67
CA LEU A 68 1.59 -0.89 -1.56
C LEU A 68 0.74 -2.17 -1.38
N ALA A 69 0.05 -2.57 -2.43
CA ALA A 69 -0.82 -3.76 -2.47
C ALA A 69 -0.98 -4.24 -3.92
N ALA A 70 -1.33 -5.51 -4.15
CA ALA A 70 -1.54 -6.03 -5.52
C ALA A 70 -2.64 -5.29 -6.31
N ARG A 71 -3.58 -4.64 -5.63
CA ARG A 71 -4.61 -3.77 -6.27
C ARG A 71 -4.04 -2.45 -6.82
N ASN A 72 -2.90 -2.01 -6.30
CA ASN A 72 -2.18 -0.79 -6.69
C ASN A 72 -0.94 -1.12 -7.55
N VAL A 73 -1.01 -2.26 -8.24
CA VAL A 73 -0.05 -2.68 -9.25
C VAL A 73 -0.82 -2.94 -10.54
N LEU A 74 -0.38 -2.31 -11.63
CA LEU A 74 -0.96 -2.47 -12.96
C LEU A 74 -0.03 -3.28 -13.86
N LEU A 75 -0.57 -3.90 -14.90
CA LEU A 75 0.18 -4.56 -15.95
C LEU A 75 0.06 -3.78 -17.26
N ASP A 76 1.19 -3.50 -17.90
CA ASP A 76 1.21 -2.90 -19.22
C ASP A 76 0.97 -3.94 -20.34
N HIS A 77 1.00 -3.50 -21.60
CA HIS A 77 0.80 -4.35 -22.77
C HIS A 77 1.80 -5.51 -22.88
N ASN A 78 3.01 -5.38 -22.32
CA ASN A 78 4.02 -6.44 -22.30
C ASN A 78 3.90 -7.35 -21.07
N GLY A 79 2.92 -7.10 -20.19
CA GLY A 79 2.76 -7.85 -18.94
C GLY A 79 3.72 -7.41 -17.83
N VAL A 80 4.37 -6.25 -17.97
CA VAL A 80 5.29 -5.71 -16.95
C VAL A 80 4.49 -5.03 -15.85
N CYS A 81 4.84 -5.30 -14.59
CA CYS A 81 4.18 -4.68 -13.45
C CYS A 81 4.65 -3.23 -13.22
N LYS A 82 3.70 -2.32 -13.00
CA LYS A 82 3.93 -0.91 -12.66
C LYS A 82 3.19 -0.55 -11.37
N ILE A 83 3.91 0.06 -10.43
CA ILE A 83 3.33 0.56 -9.17
C ILE A 83 2.49 1.80 -9.48
N CYS A 84 1.29 1.89 -8.93
CA CYS A 84 0.38 3.01 -9.12
C CYS A 84 -0.30 3.44 -7.80
N ASP A 85 -1.12 4.49 -7.88
CA ASP A 85 -1.88 5.05 -6.75
C ASP A 85 -1.01 5.59 -5.59
N PHE A 86 -0.34 6.70 -5.88
CA PHE A 86 0.47 7.45 -4.91
C PHE A 86 -0.36 8.41 -4.05
N GLY A 87 -1.69 8.27 -3.99
CA GLY A 87 -2.58 9.20 -3.26
C GLY A 87 -2.32 9.27 -1.75
N MET A 88 -1.67 8.23 -1.21
CA MET A 88 -1.28 8.14 0.21
C MET A 88 0.22 8.37 0.42
N SER A 89 1.00 8.54 -0.64
CA SER A 89 2.46 8.59 -0.58
C SER A 89 2.96 9.86 0.10
N ILE A 90 4.16 9.78 0.68
CA ILE A 90 4.87 10.94 1.23
C ILE A 90 6.28 11.01 0.67
N ASP A 91 6.74 12.23 0.42
CA ASP A 91 8.14 12.54 0.15
C ASP A 91 8.81 12.88 1.49
N LEU A 92 9.79 12.07 1.89
CA LEU A 92 10.49 12.21 3.17
C LEU A 92 11.34 13.49 3.23
N ASP A 93 11.83 13.98 2.10
CA ASP A 93 12.63 15.20 2.04
C ASP A 93 11.75 16.44 2.11
N ALA A 94 10.61 16.42 1.41
CA ALA A 94 9.60 17.47 1.53
C ALA A 94 9.05 17.54 2.97
N GLU A 95 8.78 16.39 3.59
CA GLU A 95 8.31 16.31 4.98
C GLU A 95 9.33 16.86 5.97
N ARG A 96 10.62 16.56 5.79
CA ARG A 96 11.69 17.11 6.62
C ARG A 96 11.77 18.64 6.51
N LYS A 97 11.75 19.16 5.28
CA LYS A 97 11.76 20.61 5.02
C LYS A 97 10.56 21.30 5.67
N ARG A 98 9.36 20.71 5.58
CA ARG A 98 8.15 21.25 6.22
C ARG A 98 8.31 21.34 7.75
N LYS A 99 8.78 20.27 8.39
CA LYS A 99 9.02 20.26 9.85
C LYS A 99 10.07 21.28 10.29
N GLU A 100 11.12 21.47 9.48
CA GLU A 100 12.13 22.50 9.74
C GLU A 100 11.55 23.91 9.63
N LEU A 101 10.72 24.19 8.61
CA LEU A 101 10.02 25.46 8.46
C LEU A 101 9.05 25.73 9.62
N GLU A 102 8.27 24.73 10.04
CA GLU A 102 7.36 24.84 11.19
C GLU A 102 8.13 25.15 12.47
N LYS A 103 9.25 24.46 12.71
CA LYS A 103 10.12 24.72 13.86
C LYS A 103 10.71 26.14 13.81
N ASN A 104 11.12 26.61 12.64
CA ASN A 104 11.66 27.95 12.47
C ASN A 104 10.59 29.02 12.72
N CYS A 105 9.39 28.84 12.18
CA CYS A 105 8.25 29.73 12.43
C CYS A 105 7.87 29.75 13.92
N ALA A 106 7.81 28.59 14.58
CA ALA A 106 7.57 28.51 16.02
C ALA A 106 8.65 29.24 16.84
N ASN A 107 9.92 29.10 16.45
CA ASN A 107 11.03 29.83 17.07
C ASN A 107 10.94 31.34 16.84
N GLU A 108 10.54 31.78 15.65
CA GLU A 108 10.31 33.20 15.34
C GLU A 108 9.17 33.78 16.16
N ILE A 109 8.05 33.07 16.29
CA ILE A 109 6.93 33.47 17.15
C ILE A 109 7.36 33.56 18.62
N MET A 110 8.15 32.60 19.12
CA MET A 110 8.70 32.68 20.47
C MET A 110 9.65 33.87 20.63
N ARG A 111 10.50 34.17 19.64
CA ARG A 111 11.39 35.34 19.65
C ARG A 111 10.63 36.66 19.56
N SER A 112 9.60 36.75 18.73
CA SER A 112 8.76 37.95 18.64
C SER A 112 7.97 38.17 19.93
N ASN A 113 7.51 37.11 20.59
CA ASN A 113 6.88 37.20 21.90
C ASN A 113 7.88 37.58 23.01
N LEU A 114 9.11 37.07 22.98
CA LEU A 114 10.19 37.52 23.87
C LEU A 114 10.54 38.99 23.64
N ASN A 115 10.58 39.45 22.39
CA ASN A 115 10.79 40.87 22.06
C ASN A 115 9.58 41.74 22.44
N LYS A 116 8.36 41.20 22.40
CA LYS A 116 7.14 41.85 22.90
C LYS A 116 7.14 41.96 24.43
N PHE A 117 7.61 40.93 25.13
CA PHE A 117 7.80 40.96 26.59
C PHE A 117 8.99 41.82 27.05
N LYS A 118 9.98 42.05 26.17
CA LYS A 118 11.14 42.91 26.48
C LYS A 118 10.85 44.41 26.33
N PHE A 119 9.71 44.80 25.75
CA PHE A 119 9.32 46.20 25.54
C PHE A 119 8.29 46.75 26.56
N ASP A 120 7.89 45.96 27.57
CA ASP A 120 6.98 46.40 28.65
C ASP A 120 7.66 46.52 30.02
N PHE A 121 8.99 46.72 30.07
CA PHE A 121 9.66 47.13 31.31
C PHE A 121 9.63 48.65 31.51
N GLY A 122 8.41 49.19 31.53
CA GLY A 122 8.11 50.60 31.70
C GLY A 122 6.75 50.82 32.36
N GLY A 123 6.33 49.99 33.31
CA GLY A 123 5.08 50.25 34.03
C GLY A 123 4.58 49.13 34.92
N LYS A 124 4.95 49.20 36.20
CA LYS A 124 4.21 48.67 37.37
C LYS A 124 3.88 47.17 37.40
N PHE A 125 4.77 46.46 38.11
CA PHE A 125 4.41 45.29 38.92
C PHE A 125 3.18 45.58 39.79
N ILE A 126 2.12 44.76 39.66
CA ILE A 126 1.30 44.33 40.81
C ILE A 126 1.01 42.83 40.64
N MET A 127 1.64 42.04 41.50
CA MET A 127 1.25 40.68 41.82
C MET A 127 0.16 40.78 42.90
N ASN A 128 -1.01 40.17 42.71
CA ASN A 128 -1.93 39.88 43.81
C ASN A 128 -2.87 38.70 43.47
N HIS A 129 -2.63 37.61 44.21
CA HIS A 129 -3.59 36.69 44.84
C HIS A 129 -4.61 35.87 44.03
N TRP A 130 -4.49 34.54 44.24
CA TRP A 130 -5.57 33.55 44.32
C TRP A 130 -6.72 34.00 45.25
N THR A 131 -7.98 33.72 44.86
CA THR A 131 -8.98 32.97 45.67
C THR A 131 -10.27 32.70 44.88
N ALA A 132 -10.97 31.65 45.33
CA ALA A 132 -12.14 31.00 44.75
C ALA A 132 -13.50 31.72 45.01
N ALA A 133 -14.53 31.17 44.34
CA ALA A 133 -15.95 31.04 44.75
C ALA A 133 -17.00 31.86 43.98
N GLY A 134 -17.83 31.13 43.22
CA GLY A 134 -19.30 31.06 43.40
C GLY A 134 -20.21 32.23 42.99
N GLY A 135 -21.22 31.93 42.17
CA GLY A 135 -22.59 32.40 42.41
C GLY A 135 -23.25 33.35 41.40
N ASN A 136 -23.88 32.77 40.38
CA ASN A 136 -25.26 32.96 39.90
C ASN A 136 -25.90 34.36 39.65
N GLY A 137 -26.53 34.50 38.47
CA GLY A 137 -27.82 35.20 38.31
C GLY A 137 -27.90 36.30 37.23
N GLY A 138 -28.64 36.04 36.14
CA GLY A 138 -29.22 37.09 35.29
C GLY A 138 -29.20 36.85 33.77
N SER A 139 -30.34 36.45 33.19
CA SER A 139 -30.69 36.55 31.76
C SER A 139 -31.97 37.41 31.66
N PRO A 140 -32.53 37.77 30.48
CA PRO A 140 -32.07 37.65 29.09
C PRO A 140 -32.26 38.94 28.26
N HIS A 141 -31.61 39.05 27.09
CA HIS A 141 -32.18 39.78 25.95
C HIS A 141 -31.99 38.96 24.67
N LYS A 142 -33.13 38.69 24.02
CA LYS A 142 -33.27 38.08 22.70
C LYS A 142 -33.26 39.19 21.66
N ASP A 143 -32.46 39.01 20.62
CA ASP A 143 -32.65 39.44 19.23
C ASP A 143 -31.76 38.47 18.42
N GLY A 144 -32.10 37.88 17.30
CA GLY A 144 -33.01 38.24 16.21
C GLY A 144 -32.25 37.76 14.96
N GLY A 145 -32.79 36.76 14.26
CA GLY A 145 -32.03 35.87 13.39
C GLY A 145 -31.29 36.52 12.21
N CYS A 146 -30.12 35.96 11.89
CA CYS A 146 -29.61 35.91 10.53
C CYS A 146 -29.37 34.43 10.20
N SER A 147 -30.19 33.88 9.32
CA SER A 147 -30.05 32.52 8.80
C SER A 147 -28.88 32.46 7.81
N GLU A 148 -27.67 32.37 8.33
CA GLU A 148 -26.57 31.79 7.58
C GLU A 148 -26.75 30.28 7.54
N LYS A 149 -27.16 29.79 6.37
CA LYS A 149 -27.10 28.37 6.04
C LYS A 149 -25.66 27.92 6.27
N LYS A 150 -25.40 27.26 7.40
CA LYS A 150 -24.16 26.51 7.63
C LYS A 150 -24.01 25.57 6.44
N GLY A 151 -23.15 25.96 5.51
CA GLY A 151 -22.53 25.05 4.57
C GLY A 151 -22.09 23.87 5.40
N GLN A 152 -22.63 22.72 5.07
CA GLN A 152 -22.28 21.47 5.70
C GLN A 152 -20.85 21.20 5.24
N ASP A 153 -19.88 21.76 5.98
CA ASP A 153 -18.47 21.47 5.82
C ASP A 153 -18.38 19.96 5.90
N THR A 154 -18.15 19.33 4.76
CA THR A 154 -17.83 17.93 4.66
C THR A 154 -16.53 17.76 5.42
N ILE A 155 -16.63 17.49 6.72
CA ILE A 155 -15.54 17.01 7.57
C ILE A 155 -14.79 15.98 6.74
N GLY A 156 -13.59 16.34 6.32
CA GLY A 156 -12.76 15.55 5.41
C GLY A 156 -12.70 14.14 5.95
N LYS A 157 -13.37 13.20 5.26
CA LYS A 157 -13.24 11.78 5.58
C LYS A 157 -11.77 11.45 5.40
N ARG A 158 -11.07 11.21 6.52
CA ARG A 158 -9.70 10.70 6.47
C ARG A 158 -9.71 9.46 5.56
N PRO A 159 -8.76 9.33 4.62
CA PRO A 159 -8.72 8.19 3.71
C PRO A 159 -8.68 6.89 4.51
N ALA A 160 -9.43 5.89 4.04
CA ALA A 160 -9.47 4.58 4.68
C ALA A 160 -8.07 3.95 4.63
N LEU A 161 -7.57 3.49 5.77
CA LEU A 161 -6.23 2.92 5.87
C LEU A 161 -6.21 1.45 5.40
N PRO A 162 -5.14 1.01 4.71
CA PRO A 162 -4.99 -0.36 4.23
C PRO A 162 -4.53 -1.30 5.35
N ILE A 163 -5.32 -1.43 6.42
CA ILE A 163 -4.95 -2.07 7.69
C ILE A 163 -4.20 -3.41 7.54
N ARG A 164 -4.59 -4.24 6.57
CA ARG A 164 -4.03 -5.59 6.38
C ARG A 164 -2.64 -5.61 5.73
N TRP A 165 -2.20 -4.50 5.14
CA TRP A 165 -0.88 -4.33 4.52
C TRP A 165 0.09 -3.52 5.40
N MET A 166 -0.40 -2.94 6.50
CA MET A 166 0.39 -2.03 7.33
C MET A 166 1.33 -2.77 8.29
N ALA A 167 2.52 -2.20 8.47
CA ALA A 167 3.51 -2.66 9.43
C ALA A 167 3.06 -2.42 10.89
N PRO A 168 3.59 -3.18 11.88
CA PRO A 168 3.26 -2.99 13.30
C PRO A 168 3.38 -1.56 13.79
N GLU A 169 4.48 -0.88 13.45
CA GLU A 169 4.76 0.50 13.83
C GLU A 169 3.82 1.51 13.15
N SER A 170 3.35 1.21 11.94
CA SER A 170 2.33 2.02 11.26
C SER A 170 0.97 1.85 11.92
N LEU A 171 0.62 0.62 12.35
CA LEU A 171 -0.64 0.32 13.04
C LEU A 171 -0.69 0.94 14.45
N GLN A 172 0.42 0.94 15.19
CA GLN A 172 0.46 1.39 16.58
C GLN A 172 0.74 2.89 16.73
N TYR A 173 1.64 3.43 15.90
CA TYR A 173 2.21 4.75 16.10
C TYR A 173 2.06 5.67 14.88
N ASN A 174 1.40 5.19 13.81
CA ASN A 174 1.27 5.93 12.55
C ASN A 174 2.65 6.35 11.98
N CYS A 175 3.67 5.52 12.23
CA CYS A 175 5.02 5.70 11.69
C CYS A 175 5.09 5.12 10.28
N PHE A 176 5.71 5.85 9.35
CA PHE A 176 5.91 5.45 7.96
C PHE A 176 7.36 5.67 7.56
N SER A 177 7.93 4.68 6.91
CA SER A 177 9.30 4.67 6.40
C SER A 177 9.44 3.67 5.25
N THR A 178 10.60 3.65 4.59
CA THR A 178 10.89 2.64 3.57
C THR A 178 10.70 1.21 4.09
N GLU A 179 11.02 0.96 5.35
CA GLU A 179 10.86 -0.35 6.00
C GLU A 179 9.39 -0.73 6.18
N THR A 180 8.49 0.25 6.34
CA THR A 180 7.04 -0.01 6.36
C THR A 180 6.51 -0.44 5.00
N ASP A 181 7.09 0.08 3.91
CA ASP A 181 6.79 -0.39 2.56
C ASP A 181 7.40 -1.77 2.28
N ILE A 182 8.56 -2.11 2.86
CA ILE A 182 9.13 -3.46 2.78
C ILE A 182 8.20 -4.49 3.43
N TRP A 183 7.57 -4.14 4.56
CA TRP A 183 6.53 -4.97 5.17
C TRP A 183 5.36 -5.19 4.21
N ALA A 184 4.82 -4.11 3.63
CA ALA A 184 3.73 -4.16 2.67
C ALA A 184 4.10 -4.98 1.42
N PHE A 185 5.34 -4.86 0.94
CA PHE A 185 5.89 -5.68 -0.14
C PHE A 185 5.88 -7.17 0.21
N GLY A 186 6.22 -7.55 1.44
CA GLY A 186 6.07 -8.92 1.92
C GLY A 186 4.62 -9.43 1.81
N ILE A 187 3.62 -8.57 2.11
CA ILE A 187 2.20 -8.90 1.93
C ILE A 187 1.86 -9.05 0.45
N VAL A 188 2.41 -8.21 -0.45
CA VAL A 188 2.21 -8.36 -1.90
C VAL A 188 2.81 -9.67 -2.43
N LEU A 189 4.00 -10.07 -1.96
CA LEU A 189 4.56 -11.37 -2.29
C LEU A 189 3.63 -12.51 -1.84
N TRP A 190 3.00 -12.37 -0.68
CA TRP A 190 1.99 -13.30 -0.20
C TRP A 190 0.71 -13.29 -1.05
N GLU A 191 0.24 -12.11 -1.50
CA GLU A 191 -0.89 -12.01 -2.43
C GLU A 191 -0.60 -12.76 -3.74
N ILE A 192 0.61 -12.60 -4.28
CA ILE A 192 1.06 -13.31 -5.50
C ILE A 192 1.10 -14.83 -5.25
N ALA A 193 1.72 -15.27 -4.14
CA ALA A 193 1.84 -16.67 -3.78
C ALA A 193 0.49 -17.35 -3.49
N THR A 194 -0.53 -16.58 -3.13
CA THR A 194 -1.89 -17.06 -2.83
C THR A 194 -2.91 -16.72 -3.91
N LEU A 195 -2.44 -16.28 -5.08
CA LEU A 195 -3.24 -15.89 -6.23
C LEU A 195 -4.38 -14.92 -5.85
N GLY A 196 -4.02 -13.84 -5.17
CA GLY A 196 -4.91 -12.72 -4.87
C GLY A 196 -5.88 -12.99 -3.71
N SER A 197 -5.50 -13.90 -2.80
CA SER A 197 -6.22 -14.09 -1.55
C SER A 197 -6.13 -12.86 -0.66
N THR A 198 -7.06 -12.70 0.27
CA THR A 198 -7.06 -11.55 1.18
C THR A 198 -6.25 -11.87 2.43
N PRO A 199 -5.24 -11.05 2.79
CA PRO A 199 -4.42 -11.28 3.98
C PRO A 199 -5.28 -11.22 5.24
N TYR A 200 -5.09 -12.20 6.14
CA TYR A 200 -5.86 -12.33 7.39
C TYR A 200 -7.38 -12.39 7.17
N SER A 201 -7.85 -13.02 6.09
CA SER A 201 -9.28 -13.01 5.68
C SER A 201 -10.27 -13.39 6.79
N HIS A 202 -9.86 -14.24 7.73
CA HIS A 202 -10.66 -14.69 8.87
C HIS A 202 -10.70 -13.69 10.05
N LEU A 203 -9.96 -12.59 9.99
CA LEU A 203 -9.88 -11.57 11.06
C LEU A 203 -10.50 -10.26 10.63
N THR A 204 -11.07 -9.54 11.60
CA THR A 204 -11.49 -8.13 11.43
C THR A 204 -10.30 -7.18 11.43
N GLY A 205 -10.46 -5.96 10.89
CA GLY A 205 -9.40 -4.94 10.92
C GLY A 205 -8.91 -4.60 12.34
N ARG A 206 -9.82 -4.60 13.34
CA ARG A 206 -9.47 -4.38 14.74
C ARG A 206 -8.59 -5.50 15.30
N GLU A 207 -8.88 -6.74 14.93
CA GLU A 207 -8.05 -7.87 15.35
C GLU A 207 -6.67 -7.85 14.71
N VAL A 208 -6.57 -7.44 13.44
CA VAL A 208 -5.29 -7.24 12.76
C VAL A 208 -4.46 -6.18 13.50
N ILE A 209 -5.04 -5.01 13.79
CA ILE A 209 -4.40 -3.93 14.57
C ILE A 209 -3.85 -4.46 15.90
N ARG A 210 -4.60 -5.32 16.60
CA ARG A 210 -4.19 -5.87 17.89
C ARG A 210 -3.12 -6.96 17.78
N ARG A 211 -3.28 -7.92 16.86
CA ARG A 211 -2.49 -9.17 16.85
C ARG A 211 -1.20 -9.06 16.04
N VAL A 212 -1.15 -8.25 14.98
CA VAL A 212 0.07 -8.10 14.15
C VAL A 212 1.26 -7.59 14.97
N PRO A 213 1.11 -6.55 15.82
CA PRO A 213 2.20 -6.11 16.72
C PRO A 213 2.62 -7.16 17.76
N GLN A 214 1.73 -8.08 18.12
CA GLN A 214 1.99 -9.18 19.04
C GLN A 214 2.72 -10.36 18.38
N GLY A 215 2.94 -10.32 17.06
CA GLY A 215 3.69 -11.35 16.33
C GLY A 215 2.86 -12.14 15.32
N LEU A 216 1.56 -11.85 15.15
CA LEU A 216 0.78 -12.49 14.09
C LEU A 216 1.37 -12.18 12.71
N ARG A 217 1.50 -13.21 11.87
CA ARG A 217 1.94 -13.12 10.48
C ARG A 217 0.94 -13.86 9.57
N PRO A 218 0.91 -13.56 8.26
CA PRO A 218 0.02 -14.28 7.34
C PRO A 218 0.36 -15.77 7.29
N ASP A 219 -0.68 -16.61 7.24
CA ASP A 219 -0.51 -18.06 7.06
C ASP A 219 -0.01 -18.35 5.65
N LEU A 220 1.03 -19.17 5.52
CA LEU A 220 1.58 -19.55 4.23
C LEU A 220 0.94 -20.87 3.76
N PRO A 221 0.52 -21.01 2.48
CA PRO A 221 -0.17 -22.22 2.01
C PRO A 221 0.76 -23.43 2.10
N LYS A 222 0.36 -24.50 2.80
CA LYS A 222 1.19 -25.69 3.02
C LYS A 222 1.61 -26.42 1.73
N GLU A 223 0.90 -26.20 0.63
CA GLU A 223 1.06 -26.91 -0.64
C GLU A 223 1.56 -25.99 -1.78
N GLY A 224 2.05 -24.79 -1.45
CA GLY A 224 2.64 -23.86 -2.43
C GLY A 224 4.13 -24.07 -2.62
N ARG A 225 4.65 -23.80 -3.81
CA ARG A 225 6.10 -23.60 -3.94
C ARG A 225 6.47 -22.34 -3.14
N HIS A 226 7.40 -22.51 -2.20
CA HIS A 226 7.73 -21.54 -1.16
C HIS A 226 9.03 -20.78 -1.50
N GLU A 227 9.27 -20.47 -2.77
CA GLU A 227 10.55 -19.91 -3.24
C GLU A 227 10.92 -18.62 -2.53
N PHE A 228 9.91 -17.83 -2.14
CA PHE A 228 10.07 -16.56 -1.47
C PHE A 228 9.61 -16.57 -0.01
N TYR A 229 9.33 -17.74 0.59
CA TYR A 229 8.88 -17.82 1.99
C TYR A 229 9.87 -17.15 2.95
N ASN A 230 11.16 -17.44 2.78
CA ASN A 230 12.20 -16.86 3.61
C ASN A 230 12.28 -15.34 3.43
N LEU A 231 12.14 -14.87 2.19
CA LEU A 231 12.08 -13.45 1.89
C LEU A 231 10.87 -12.76 2.54
N MET A 232 9.66 -13.31 2.37
CA MET A 232 8.44 -12.81 3.02
C MET A 232 8.60 -12.75 4.54
N SER A 233 9.10 -13.82 5.15
CA SER A 233 9.30 -13.88 6.60
C SER A 233 10.24 -12.79 7.11
N ARG A 234 11.32 -12.48 6.37
CA ARG A 234 12.24 -11.38 6.69
C ARG A 234 11.64 -10.00 6.44
N CYS A 235 10.83 -9.83 5.39
CA CYS A 235 10.07 -8.60 5.19
C CYS A 235 9.12 -8.30 6.36
N TRP A 236 8.62 -9.35 7.04
CA TRP A 236 7.76 -9.20 8.22
C TRP A 236 8.49 -9.27 9.56
N HIS A 237 9.80 -8.99 9.58
CA HIS A 237 10.52 -8.87 10.84
C HIS A 237 9.91 -7.75 11.72
N LYS A 238 9.79 -8.01 13.03
CA LYS A 238 9.16 -7.05 13.97
C LYS A 238 9.98 -5.76 14.06
N ASP A 239 11.29 -5.88 14.20
CA ASP A 239 12.23 -4.77 14.07
C ASP A 239 12.34 -4.34 12.59
N PRO A 240 12.01 -3.09 12.24
CA PRO A 240 12.13 -2.56 10.89
C PRO A 240 13.56 -2.64 10.33
N GLN A 241 14.59 -2.47 11.16
CA GLN A 241 16.00 -2.44 10.71
C GLN A 241 16.52 -3.80 10.26
N MET A 242 15.86 -4.88 10.70
CA MET A 242 16.19 -6.24 10.33
C MET A 242 15.50 -6.69 9.04
N ARG A 243 14.61 -5.86 8.49
CA ARG A 243 13.95 -6.14 7.21
C ARG A 243 14.97 -5.92 6.07
N PRO A 244 14.90 -6.71 4.98
CA PRO A 244 15.80 -6.52 3.85
C PRO A 244 15.52 -5.22 3.10
N SER A 245 16.52 -4.61 2.51
CA SER A 245 16.30 -3.49 1.58
C SER A 245 15.65 -3.96 0.28
N PHE A 246 14.97 -3.07 -0.46
CA PHE A 246 14.42 -3.41 -1.77
C PHE A 246 15.48 -3.92 -2.75
N THR A 247 16.71 -3.40 -2.69
CA THR A 247 17.86 -3.93 -3.44
C THR A 247 18.15 -5.38 -3.10
N GLN A 248 18.16 -5.73 -1.80
CA GLN A 248 18.37 -7.11 -1.37
C GLN A 248 17.24 -8.02 -1.86
N CYS A 249 15.98 -7.59 -1.71
CA CYS A 249 14.81 -8.30 -2.22
C CYS A 249 14.93 -8.57 -3.73
N ARG A 250 15.20 -7.54 -4.54
CA ARG A 250 15.34 -7.64 -5.99
C ARG A 250 16.45 -8.61 -6.39
N LEU A 251 17.63 -8.51 -5.77
CA LEU A 251 18.77 -9.38 -6.07
C LEU A 251 18.51 -10.84 -5.73
N GLU A 252 17.75 -11.11 -4.67
CA GLU A 252 17.36 -12.46 -4.28
C GLU A 252 16.33 -13.05 -5.23
N ILE A 253 15.29 -12.29 -5.58
CA ILE A 253 14.27 -12.72 -6.55
C ILE A 253 14.91 -13.01 -7.91
N ASN A 254 15.80 -12.13 -8.38
CA ASN A 254 16.50 -12.31 -9.65
C ASN A 254 17.36 -13.58 -9.67
N ARG A 255 18.07 -13.87 -8.56
CA ARG A 255 18.86 -15.10 -8.41
C ARG A 255 17.98 -16.35 -8.43
N SER A 256 16.81 -16.29 -7.81
CA SER A 256 15.84 -17.39 -7.88
C SER A 256 15.35 -17.60 -9.29
N LEU A 257 15.00 -16.54 -10.04
CA LEU A 257 14.54 -16.60 -11.43
C LEU A 257 15.52 -17.27 -12.40
N HIS A 258 16.83 -17.04 -12.24
CA HIS A 258 17.84 -17.63 -13.14
C HIS A 258 17.87 -19.17 -13.07
N LYS A 259 17.43 -19.77 -11.95
CA LYS A 259 17.33 -21.23 -11.80
C LYS A 259 16.20 -21.85 -12.62
N TRP A 260 15.25 -21.04 -13.11
CA TRP A 260 14.08 -21.51 -13.86
C TRP A 260 14.27 -21.49 -15.38
N VAL A 261 15.40 -20.96 -15.85
CA VAL A 261 15.72 -20.91 -17.30
C VAL A 261 16.01 -22.32 -17.85
N ASP A 262 16.38 -23.27 -16.98
CA ASP A 262 16.78 -24.61 -17.40
C ASP A 262 15.62 -25.64 -17.48
N ASP A 263 14.38 -25.26 -17.14
CA ASP A 263 13.22 -26.19 -17.00
C ASP A 263 12.02 -25.82 -17.91
N ASP A 264 12.28 -25.20 -19.07
CA ASP A 264 11.25 -24.66 -20.01
C ASP A 264 10.36 -25.73 -20.69
N SER A 265 10.50 -27.02 -20.36
CA SER A 265 9.70 -28.11 -20.96
C SER A 265 8.20 -28.06 -20.62
N ALA A 266 7.82 -27.34 -19.56
CA ALA A 266 6.43 -27.22 -19.09
C ALA A 266 5.78 -25.86 -19.40
N ALA A 267 6.49 -24.94 -20.06
CA ALA A 267 6.01 -23.56 -20.26
C ALA A 267 4.73 -23.47 -21.12
N SER A 268 4.49 -24.44 -22.01
CA SER A 268 3.31 -24.46 -22.90
C SER A 268 1.97 -24.67 -22.20
N ASP A 269 1.97 -25.24 -21.00
CA ASP A 269 0.75 -25.63 -20.27
C ASP A 269 0.23 -24.53 -19.32
N TYR A 270 0.94 -23.39 -19.22
CA TYR A 270 0.59 -22.25 -18.36
C TYR A 270 -0.18 -21.17 -19.13
N MET A 271 -1.01 -20.38 -18.44
CA MET A 271 -1.74 -19.27 -19.05
C MET A 271 -0.80 -18.18 -19.54
N ASP A 272 -0.94 -17.85 -20.81
CA ASP A 272 -0.36 -16.66 -21.40
C ASP A 272 -1.12 -15.43 -20.91
N VAL A 273 -0.40 -14.54 -20.22
CA VAL A 273 -0.96 -13.27 -19.76
C VAL A 273 -1.18 -12.30 -20.91
N SER A 274 -0.71 -12.59 -22.12
CA SER A 274 -0.84 -11.75 -23.31
C SER A 274 -2.29 -11.48 -23.71
N GLY A 275 -3.20 -12.40 -23.35
CA GLY A 275 -4.63 -12.23 -23.56
C GLY A 275 -5.37 -11.56 -22.40
N PHE A 276 -4.75 -11.35 -21.25
CA PHE A 276 -5.44 -10.79 -20.09
C PHE A 276 -5.70 -9.29 -20.24
N SER A 277 -6.94 -8.85 -19.99
CA SER A 277 -7.31 -7.44 -19.83
C SER A 277 -8.47 -7.29 -18.84
N GLU A 278 -8.46 -6.20 -18.06
CA GLU A 278 -9.52 -5.84 -17.12
C GLU A 278 -10.22 -4.58 -17.63
N ASP A 279 -11.55 -4.66 -17.79
CA ASP A 279 -12.37 -3.47 -17.99
C ASP A 279 -12.52 -2.72 -16.67
N LEU A 280 -11.95 -1.53 -16.64
CA LEU A 280 -11.95 -0.64 -15.48
C LEU A 280 -13.33 -0.03 -15.19
N GLU A 281 -14.22 0.06 -16.16
CA GLU A 281 -15.57 0.62 -16.00
C GLU A 281 -16.55 -0.40 -15.43
N GLN A 282 -16.45 -1.66 -15.90
CA GLN A 282 -17.43 -2.70 -15.60
C GLN A 282 -16.90 -3.76 -14.62
N GLY A 283 -15.60 -3.73 -14.31
CA GLY A 283 -14.92 -4.70 -13.45
C GLY A 283 -14.86 -6.11 -14.04
N MET A 284 -15.08 -6.24 -15.36
CA MET A 284 -15.02 -7.51 -16.08
C MET A 284 -13.58 -7.85 -16.44
N VAL A 285 -13.27 -9.14 -16.44
CA VAL A 285 -11.94 -9.67 -16.77
C VAL A 285 -12.05 -10.56 -18.00
N TYR A 286 -11.19 -10.32 -18.97
CA TYR A 286 -11.14 -11.06 -20.23
C TYR A 286 -9.81 -11.80 -20.38
N PHE A 287 -9.87 -12.97 -20.99
CA PHE A 287 -8.73 -13.67 -21.57
C PHE A 287 -8.96 -13.70 -23.08
N ASN A 288 -8.11 -13.06 -23.87
CA ASN A 288 -8.20 -13.10 -25.33
C ASN A 288 -7.95 -14.54 -25.79
N HIS A 289 -9.03 -15.30 -25.98
CA HIS A 289 -9.02 -16.29 -27.03
C HIS A 289 -8.97 -15.51 -28.34
N ARG A 290 -7.78 -15.45 -28.97
CA ARG A 290 -7.54 -15.02 -30.36
C ARG A 290 -8.62 -14.07 -30.93
N ILE A 291 -8.33 -12.77 -30.99
CA ILE A 291 -8.74 -12.07 -32.21
C ILE A 291 -7.84 -12.68 -33.29
N SER A 292 -8.34 -13.72 -33.94
CA SER A 292 -7.76 -14.17 -35.20
C SER A 292 -7.72 -12.95 -36.09
N GLU A 293 -6.57 -12.76 -36.73
CA GLU A 293 -6.51 -12.07 -38.02
C GLU A 293 -7.72 -12.50 -38.87
N PHE A 294 -8.31 -11.54 -39.60
CA PHE A 294 -9.54 -11.64 -40.41
C PHE A 294 -10.83 -11.67 -39.57
N GLU A 295 -11.77 -10.73 -39.66
CA GLU A 295 -12.25 -9.93 -40.80
C GLU A 295 -12.61 -8.50 -40.35
N CYS A 296 -11.87 -7.52 -40.87
CA CYS A 296 -12.45 -6.21 -41.17
C CYS A 296 -12.75 -6.25 -42.67
N GLU A 297 -13.98 -6.61 -43.04
CA GLU A 297 -14.56 -6.16 -44.30
C GLU A 297 -15.83 -5.36 -43.98
N ILE A 298 -16.01 -4.35 -44.82
CA ILE A 298 -16.91 -3.19 -44.76
C ILE A 298 -18.38 -3.58 -44.61
#